data_AF-A0ABD3GYQ0-F1
#
_entry.id   AF-A0ABD3GYQ0-F1
#
_cell.length_a   1.000
_cell.length_b   1.000
_cell.length_c   1.000
_cell.angle_alpha   90.00
_cell.angle_beta   90.00
_cell.angle_gamma   90.00
#
_symmetry.space_group_name_H-M   'P 1'
#
loop_
_entity.id
_entity.type
_entity.pdbx_description
1 polymer ?
#
loop_
_entity_poly.entity_id
_entity_poly.type
_entity_poly.pdbx_seq_one_letter_code
_entity_poly.pdbx_strand_id
1 'polypeptide(L)'
;MGESLNAMMEEVRKTVDETMMPVQRYIYFNLQRSFYECGLNCFNNKKASQNEVQSCLNKCQQPLQRAQMVVDNELNRFQERLERSFMVCRDKVESYDGTPADDQTKLKQMESCMELSLQEHVKVLPRLASNIQAQISENK
;
A
#
# COMPACT_ATOMS: atom_id res chain seq x y z
N MET A 1 4.06 13.47 -22.06
CA MET A 1 3.14 13.45 -20.90
C MET A 1 3.01 12.05 -20.30
N GLY A 2 2.50 11.04 -21.02
CA GLY A 2 2.34 9.68 -20.46
C GLY A 2 3.63 9.03 -19.96
N GLU A 3 4.75 9.26 -20.65
CA GLU A 3 6.06 8.70 -20.26
C GLU A 3 6.64 9.33 -18.98
N SER A 4 6.50 10.65 -18.82
CA SER A 4 6.92 11.42 -17.62
C SER A 4 6.09 11.03 -16.38
N LEU A 5 4.77 10.89 -16.55
CA LEU A 5 3.87 10.41 -15.50
C LEU A 5 4.19 8.98 -15.06
N ASN A 6 4.45 8.08 -16.01
CA ASN A 6 4.82 6.70 -15.70
C ASN A 6 6.13 6.63 -14.89
N ALA A 7 7.12 7.47 -15.23
CA ALA A 7 8.38 7.54 -14.48
C ALA A 7 8.16 8.01 -13.04
N MET A 8 7.36 9.06 -12.82
CA MET A 8 7.02 9.54 -11.48
C MET A 8 6.29 8.47 -10.65
N MET A 9 5.35 7.74 -11.26
CA MET A 9 4.62 6.67 -10.57
C MET A 9 5.51 5.50 -10.17
N GLU A 10 6.50 5.14 -10.99
CA GLU A 10 7.44 4.06 -10.66
C GLU A 10 8.38 4.47 -9.51
N GLU A 11 8.80 5.73 -9.45
CA GLU A 11 9.59 6.26 -8.34
C GLU A 11 8.83 6.19 -7.01
N VAL A 12 7.53 6.53 -7.03
CA VAL A 12 6.66 6.37 -5.85
C VAL A 12 6.55 4.91 -5.47
N ARG A 13 6.31 4.03 -6.44
CA ARG A 13 6.15 2.60 -6.18
C ARG A 13 7.38 2.04 -5.47
N LYS A 14 8.57 2.38 -5.94
CA LYS A 14 9.83 2.02 -5.28
C LYS A 14 9.92 2.57 -3.86
N THR A 15 9.58 3.85 -3.66
CA THR A 15 9.62 4.48 -2.33
C THR A 15 8.61 3.86 -1.37
N VAL A 16 7.43 3.49 -1.86
CA VAL A 16 6.41 2.73 -1.13
C VAL A 16 6.97 1.38 -0.70
N ASP A 17 7.54 0.61 -1.63
CA ASP A 17 8.10 -0.71 -1.35
C ASP A 17 9.21 -0.63 -0.29
N GLU A 18 10.13 0.32 -0.42
CA GLU A 18 11.21 0.55 0.54
C GLU A 18 10.67 0.93 1.93
N THR A 19 9.69 1.83 1.99
CA THR A 19 9.08 2.27 3.25
C THR A 19 8.27 1.16 3.92
N MET A 20 7.69 0.25 3.13
CA MET A 20 6.89 -0.87 3.63
C MET A 20 7.72 -2.11 4.00
N MET A 21 9.04 -2.13 3.73
CA MET A 21 9.90 -3.26 4.10
C MET A 21 9.77 -3.69 5.58
N PRO A 22 9.68 -2.80 6.59
CA PRO A 22 9.49 -3.22 7.98
C PRO A 22 8.17 -3.97 8.20
N VAL A 23 7.10 -3.53 7.53
CA VAL A 23 5.78 -4.18 7.57
C VAL A 23 5.84 -5.56 6.95
N GLN A 24 6.42 -5.67 5.74
CA GLN A 24 6.61 -6.96 5.06
C GLN A 24 7.46 -7.91 5.90
N ARG A 25 8.52 -7.39 6.54
CA ARG A 25 9.37 -8.16 7.45
C ARG A 25 8.59 -8.67 8.65
N TYR A 26 7.71 -7.86 9.25
CA TYR A 26 6.86 -8.30 10.34
C TYR A 26 5.92 -9.43 9.91
N ILE A 27 5.23 -9.26 8.78
CA ILE A 27 4.33 -10.27 8.21
C ILE A 27 5.09 -11.59 8.00
N TYR A 28 6.26 -11.54 7.35
CA TYR A 28 7.06 -12.72 7.04
C TYR A 28 7.59 -13.41 8.31
N PHE A 29 8.31 -12.70 9.17
CA PHE A 29 9.01 -13.35 10.29
C PHE A 29 8.12 -13.63 11.51
N ASN A 30 6.96 -12.96 11.64
CA ASN A 30 6.06 -13.16 12.77
C ASN A 30 4.78 -13.88 12.34
N LEU A 31 4.00 -13.29 11.43
CA LEU A 31 2.68 -13.82 11.11
C LEU A 31 2.75 -15.13 10.30
N GLN A 32 3.61 -15.20 9.28
CA GLN A 32 3.78 -16.45 8.51
C GLN A 32 4.38 -17.55 9.39
N ARG A 33 5.39 -17.22 10.21
CA ARG A 33 5.96 -18.17 11.18
C ARG A 33 4.88 -18.71 12.12
N SER A 34 4.10 -17.82 12.75
CA SER A 34 3.03 -18.21 13.67
C SER A 34 1.95 -19.03 12.97
N PHE A 35 1.64 -18.73 11.71
CA PHE A 35 0.70 -19.52 10.90
C PHE A 35 1.19 -20.95 10.73
N TYR A 36 2.46 -21.15 10.36
CA TYR A 36 3.03 -22.50 10.20
C TYR A 36 3.10 -23.26 11.52
N GLU A 37 3.56 -22.62 12.60
CA GLU A 37 3.61 -23.23 13.94
C GLU A 37 2.21 -23.63 14.42
N CYS A 38 1.22 -22.76 14.27
CA CYS A 38 -0.19 -23.05 14.58
C CYS A 38 -0.72 -24.21 13.73
N GLY A 39 -0.46 -24.20 12.42
CA GLY A 39 -0.94 -25.22 11.49
C GLY A 39 -0.38 -26.61 11.80
N LEU A 40 0.90 -26.71 12.15
CA LEU A 40 1.50 -27.96 12.60
C LEU A 40 0.81 -28.49 13.88
N ASN A 41 0.51 -27.61 14.83
CA ASN A 41 -0.16 -27.98 16.07
C ASN A 41 -1.59 -28.54 15.84
N CYS A 42 -2.28 -28.15 14.76
CA CYS A 42 -3.58 -28.70 14.41
C CYS A 42 -3.56 -30.22 14.20
N PHE A 43 -2.40 -30.80 13.83
CA PHE A 43 -2.25 -32.24 13.59
C PHE A 43 -1.83 -33.05 14.82
N ASN A 44 -1.54 -32.39 15.96
CA ASN A 44 -1.08 -33.08 17.16
C ASN A 44 -2.15 -33.97 17.79
N ASN A 45 -3.44 -33.64 17.62
CA ASN A 45 -4.55 -34.48 18.10
C ASN A 45 -4.90 -35.57 17.08
N LYS A 46 -4.34 -36.77 17.28
CA LYS A 46 -4.58 -37.94 16.42
C LYS A 46 -6.04 -38.44 16.42
N LYS A 47 -6.88 -37.99 17.35
CA LYS A 47 -8.31 -38.33 17.42
C LYS A 47 -9.20 -37.31 16.70
N ALA A 48 -8.66 -36.16 16.30
CA ALA A 48 -9.42 -35.15 15.59
C ALA A 48 -9.85 -35.67 14.22
N SER A 49 -11.08 -35.39 13.84
CA SER A 49 -11.58 -35.58 12.48
C SER A 49 -10.91 -34.61 11.51
N GLN A 50 -10.97 -34.93 10.21
CA GLN A 50 -10.45 -34.05 9.17
C GLN A 50 -11.10 -32.65 9.20
N ASN A 51 -12.40 -32.57 9.51
CA ASN A 51 -13.12 -31.29 9.59
C ASN A 51 -12.62 -30.43 10.76
N GLU A 52 -12.29 -31.04 11.91
CA GLU A 52 -11.72 -30.32 13.05
C GLU A 52 -10.33 -29.78 12.72
N VAL A 53 -9.50 -30.58 12.03
CA VAL A 53 -8.18 -30.14 11.57
C VAL A 53 -8.31 -28.97 10.57
N GLN A 54 -9.21 -29.06 9.59
CA GLN A 54 -9.42 -27.98 8.63
C GLN A 54 -9.94 -26.69 9.29
N SER A 55 -10.85 -26.81 10.27
CA SER A 55 -11.33 -25.66 11.05
C SER A 55 -10.19 -25.00 11.82
N CYS A 56 -9.28 -25.79 12.40
CA CYS A 56 -8.08 -25.30 13.07
C CYS A 56 -7.16 -24.56 12.10
N LEU A 57 -6.85 -25.14 10.93
CA LEU A 57 -6.01 -24.51 9.90
C LEU A 57 -6.60 -23.18 9.42
N ASN A 58 -7.90 -23.12 9.20
CA ASN A 58 -8.59 -21.89 8.80
C ASN A 58 -8.42 -20.80 9.86
N LYS A 59 -8.52 -21.14 11.15
CA LYS A 59 -8.28 -20.19 12.26
C LYS A 59 -6.83 -19.70 12.27
N CYS A 60 -5.85 -20.59 12.08
CA CYS A 60 -4.44 -20.23 12.00
C CYS A 60 -4.14 -19.25 10.86
N GLN A 61 -4.87 -19.34 9.75
CA GLN A 61 -4.65 -18.49 8.57
C GLN A 61 -5.21 -17.06 8.74
N GLN A 62 -6.22 -16.87 9.61
CA GLN A 62 -6.92 -15.59 9.71
C GLN A 62 -6.02 -14.38 10.01
N PRO A 63 -5.08 -14.42 10.97
CA PRO A 63 -4.23 -13.27 11.27
C PRO A 63 -3.40 -12.83 10.06
N LEU A 64 -2.85 -13.79 9.30
CA LEU A 64 -2.08 -13.52 8.10
C LEU A 64 -2.94 -12.90 6.99
N GLN A 65 -4.14 -13.44 6.75
CA GLN A 65 -5.09 -12.89 5.77
C GLN A 65 -5.52 -11.47 6.15
N ARG A 66 -5.82 -11.22 7.43
CA ARG A 66 -6.19 -9.87 7.91
C ARG A 66 -5.05 -8.87 7.70
N ALA A 67 -3.81 -9.26 8.01
CA ALA A 67 -2.67 -8.39 7.79
C ALA A 67 -2.50 -8.04 6.30
N GLN A 68 -2.63 -9.01 5.40
CA GLN A 68 -2.58 -8.76 3.96
C GLN A 68 -3.68 -7.78 3.52
N MET A 69 -4.92 -8.01 3.95
CA MET A 69 -6.04 -7.11 3.64
C MET A 69 -5.81 -5.67 4.14
N VAL A 70 -5.23 -5.49 5.33
CA VAL A 70 -4.90 -4.16 5.86
C VAL A 70 -3.87 -3.46 4.98
N VAL A 71 -2.79 -4.15 4.62
CA VAL A 71 -1.75 -3.60 3.73
C VAL A 71 -2.35 -3.20 2.39
N ASP A 72 -3.08 -4.11 1.74
CA ASP A 72 -3.64 -3.88 0.41
C ASP A 72 -4.63 -2.69 0.43
N ASN A 73 -5.51 -2.64 1.43
CA ASN A 73 -6.47 -1.54 1.57
C ASN A 73 -5.80 -0.18 1.78
N GLU A 74 -4.80 -0.11 2.65
CA GLU A 74 -4.10 1.15 2.95
C GLU A 74 -3.24 1.64 1.76
N LEU A 75 -2.62 0.72 1.03
CA LEU A 75 -1.88 1.04 -0.19
C LEU A 75 -2.81 1.47 -1.33
N ASN A 76 -3.94 0.81 -1.53
CA ASN A 76 -4.95 1.22 -2.52
C ASN A 76 -5.47 2.62 -2.21
N ARG A 77 -5.81 2.89 -0.93
CA ARG A 77 -6.24 4.25 -0.49
C ARG A 77 -5.15 5.30 -0.73
N PHE A 78 -3.89 4.95 -0.55
CA PHE A 78 -2.77 5.85 -0.85
C PHE A 78 -2.69 6.14 -2.35
N GLN A 79 -2.73 5.11 -3.20
CA GLN A 79 -2.70 5.27 -4.66
C GLN A 79 -3.87 6.12 -5.17
N GLU A 80 -5.09 5.85 -4.72
CA GLU A 80 -6.26 6.65 -5.11
C GLU A 80 -6.13 8.14 -4.71
N ARG A 81 -5.55 8.44 -3.54
CA ARG A 81 -5.32 9.84 -3.12
C ARG A 81 -4.29 10.52 -4.03
N LEU A 82 -3.23 9.80 -4.40
CA LEU A 82 -2.21 10.30 -5.31
C LEU A 82 -2.80 10.56 -6.70
N GLU A 83 -3.53 9.61 -7.27
CA GLU A 83 -4.19 9.77 -8.58
C GLU A 83 -5.17 10.94 -8.60
N ARG A 84 -5.98 11.09 -7.54
CA ARG A 84 -6.87 12.26 -7.39
C ARG A 84 -6.09 13.57 -7.34
N SER A 85 -4.93 13.60 -6.67
CA SER A 85 -4.09 14.80 -6.62
C SER A 85 -3.54 15.21 -7.99
N PHE A 86 -3.22 14.23 -8.84
CA PHE A 86 -2.78 14.48 -10.20
C PHE A 86 -3.91 15.00 -11.09
N MET A 87 -5.14 14.51 -10.91
CA MET A 87 -6.31 15.10 -11.56
C MET A 87 -6.51 16.56 -11.16
N VAL A 88 -6.36 16.89 -9.87
CA VAL A 88 -6.41 18.29 -9.41
C VAL A 88 -5.34 19.16 -10.07
N CYS A 89 -4.13 18.63 -10.27
CA CYS A 89 -3.08 19.34 -11.00
C CYS A 89 -3.47 19.63 -12.45
N ARG A 90 -4.01 18.63 -13.16
CA ARG A 90 -4.50 18.81 -14.54
C ARG A 90 -5.60 19.86 -14.61
N ASP A 91 -6.62 19.72 -13.76
CA ASP A 91 -7.78 20.61 -13.77
C ASP A 91 -7.37 22.07 -13.48
N LYS A 92 -6.38 22.30 -12.60
CA LYS A 92 -5.81 23.63 -12.36
C LYS A 92 -5.16 24.24 -13.60
N VAL A 93 -4.38 23.47 -14.35
CA VAL A 93 -3.73 23.94 -15.59
C VAL A 93 -4.75 24.19 -16.70
N GLU A 94 -5.78 23.35 -16.81
CA GLU A 94 -6.85 23.50 -17.80
C GLU A 94 -7.79 24.68 -17.49
N SER A 95 -8.06 24.95 -16.21
CA SER A 95 -8.91 26.07 -15.76
C SER A 95 -8.23 27.45 -15.86
N TYR A 96 -6.92 27.50 -16.10
CA TYR A 96 -6.18 28.75 -16.18
C TYR A 96 -6.50 29.50 -17.49
N ASP A 97 -7.24 30.59 -17.34
CA ASP A 97 -7.76 31.49 -18.38
C ASP A 97 -6.80 32.64 -18.74
N GLY A 98 -5.65 32.74 -18.06
CA GLY A 98 -4.66 33.79 -18.26
C GLY A 98 -3.74 33.57 -19.46
N THR A 99 -4.01 34.25 -20.58
CA THR A 99 -3.25 34.22 -21.87
C THR A 99 -3.14 32.81 -22.49
N PRO A 100 -3.06 32.66 -23.82
CA PRO A 100 -2.76 31.36 -24.42
C PRO A 100 -1.31 31.00 -24.10
N ALA A 101 -1.07 30.38 -22.94
CA ALA A 101 0.16 29.68 -22.65
C ALA A 101 0.29 28.56 -23.69
N ASP A 102 1.45 28.48 -24.35
CA ASP A 102 1.73 27.39 -25.27
C ASP A 102 1.63 26.03 -24.54
N ASP A 103 1.36 24.98 -25.31
CA ASP A 103 1.19 23.63 -24.76
C ASP A 103 2.41 23.19 -23.94
N GLN A 104 3.59 23.67 -24.30
CA GLN A 104 4.84 23.38 -23.61
C GLN A 104 4.88 23.97 -22.18
N THR A 105 4.36 25.17 -22.00
CA THR A 105 4.27 25.84 -20.69
C THR A 105 3.24 25.16 -19.80
N LYS A 106 2.08 24.80 -20.36
CA LYS A 106 1.05 24.03 -19.63
C LYS A 106 1.56 22.68 -19.16
N LEU A 107 2.30 21.97 -20.02
CA LEU A 107 2.94 20.70 -19.67
C LEU A 107 3.91 20.86 -18.50
N LYS A 108 4.80 21.87 -18.54
CA LYS A 108 5.76 22.13 -17.44
C LYS A 108 5.06 22.48 -16.12
N GLN A 109 4.01 23.30 -16.17
CA GLN A 109 3.23 23.64 -14.97
C GLN A 109 2.55 22.42 -14.37
N MET A 110 2.00 21.56 -15.22
CA MET A 110 1.36 20.32 -14.78
C MET A 110 2.39 19.35 -14.16
N GLU A 111 3.54 19.15 -14.80
CA GLU A 111 4.63 18.31 -14.28
C GLU A 111 5.13 18.83 -12.92
N SER A 112 5.36 20.14 -12.79
CA SER A 112 5.76 20.75 -11.52
C SER A 112 4.72 20.56 -10.41
N CYS A 113 3.43 20.69 -10.73
CA CYS A 113 2.36 20.40 -9.76
C CYS A 113 2.34 18.93 -9.33
N MET A 114 2.50 18.00 -10.27
CA MET A 114 2.54 16.57 -9.99
C MET A 114 3.74 16.21 -9.12
N GLU A 115 4.92 16.76 -9.41
CA GLU A 115 6.14 16.56 -8.61
C GLU A 115 5.96 17.03 -7.17
N LEU A 116 5.39 18.23 -6.97
CA LEU A 116 5.08 18.74 -5.64
C LEU A 116 4.08 17.83 -4.90
N SER A 117 3.04 17.37 -5.60
CA SER A 117 2.09 16.42 -5.02
C SER A 117 2.76 15.12 -4.60
N LEU A 118 3.70 14.64 -5.41
CA LEU A 118 4.51 13.45 -5.12
C LEU A 118 5.26 13.59 -3.81
N GLN A 119 5.98 14.69 -3.66
CA GLN A 119 6.80 14.98 -2.48
C GLN A 119 5.94 15.01 -1.22
N GLU A 120 4.75 15.58 -1.27
CA GLU A 120 3.82 15.59 -0.13
C GLU A 120 3.29 14.19 0.20
N HIS A 121 2.98 13.36 -0.80
CA HIS A 121 2.54 11.99 -0.59
C HIS A 121 3.66 11.08 -0.05
N VAL A 122 4.89 11.25 -0.53
CA VAL A 122 6.04 10.49 -0.02
C VAL A 122 6.28 10.78 1.46
N LYS A 123 6.13 12.03 1.91
CA LYS A 123 6.28 12.41 3.33
C LYS A 123 5.31 11.70 4.26
N VAL A 124 4.14 11.23 3.77
CA VAL A 124 3.16 10.53 4.62
C VAL A 124 3.42 9.02 4.71
N LEU A 125 4.25 8.44 3.84
CA LEU A 125 4.50 7.00 3.79
C LEU A 125 5.04 6.41 5.10
N PRO A 126 6.00 7.05 5.83
CA PRO A 126 6.50 6.49 7.09
C PRO A 126 5.39 6.36 8.15
N ARG A 127 4.50 7.36 8.23
CA ARG A 127 3.34 7.32 9.13
C ARG A 127 2.34 6.24 8.70
N LEU A 128 2.10 6.10 7.40
CA LEU A 128 1.24 5.05 6.85
C LEU A 128 1.77 3.66 7.23
N ALA A 129 3.05 3.40 7.00
CA ALA A 129 3.70 2.15 7.37
C ALA A 129 3.61 1.87 8.88
N SER A 130 3.83 2.89 9.72
CA SER A 130 3.67 2.76 11.18
C SER A 130 2.24 2.43 11.59
N ASN A 131 1.23 3.05 10.95
CA ASN A 131 -0.17 2.79 11.24
C ASN A 131 -0.57 1.37 10.82
N ILE A 132 -0.11 0.92 9.65
CA ILE A 132 -0.32 -0.46 9.18
C ILE A 132 0.32 -1.43 10.17
N GLN A 133 1.58 -1.19 10.53
CA GLN A 133 2.32 -2.03 11.48
C GLN A 133 1.57 -2.16 12.81
N ALA A 134 1.05 -1.07 13.36
CA ALA A 134 0.26 -1.09 14.59
C ALA A 134 -0.99 -1.97 14.43
N GLN A 135 -1.80 -1.73 13.39
CA GLN A 135 -3.03 -2.49 13.12
C GLN A 135 -2.80 -4.00 12.96
N ILE A 136 -1.71 -4.41 12.30
CA ILE A 136 -1.43 -5.84 12.10
C ILE A 136 -0.75 -6.49 13.31
N SER A 137 -0.15 -5.69 14.21
CA SER A 137 0.48 -6.19 15.44
C SER A 137 -0.48 -6.33 16.63
N GLU A 138 -1.56 -5.56 16.65
CA GLU A 138 -2.58 -5.56 17.71
C GLU A 138 -3.57 -6.73 17.61
N ASN A 139 -3.71 -7.33 16.42
CA ASN A 139 -4.64 -8.42 16.13
C ASN A 139 -4.09 -9.83 16.53
N LYS A 140 -3.55 -9.96 17.74
CA LYS A 140 -3.17 -11.25 18.33
C LYS A 140 -4.38 -12.08 18.73
#